data_AF-C9PRD0-F1
#
_entry.id   AF-C9PRD0-F1
#
_cell.length_a   1.000
_cell.length_b   1.000
_cell.length_c   1.000
_cell.angle_alpha   90.00
_cell.angle_beta   90.00
_cell.angle_gamma   90.00
#
_symmetry.space_group_name_H-M   'P 1'
#
loop_
_entity.id
_entity.type
_entity.pdbx_description
1 polymer ?
#
loop_
_entity_poly.entity_id
_entity_poly.type
_entity_poly.pdbx_seq_one_letter_code
_entity_poly.pdbx_strand_id
1 'polypeptide(L)'
;MENSTQQSKSYLTDKGKQKLKGLYEYLVRSCEHEIGGWYNQYQAFYRKVGEIRQKLQNGENLNPNAEEDKQFLKELIYAKENGITTRGQSVLSENNFDLFIQSETFLGALKELMQEPNSKNFKKFDDAWKNEDKSYNPLLINRVAAACTLDVSTTADVGKFSRVFNWLIKEKIIPEYPNDPKDSWFDKNLFLVKNIRETFEEELKSKEVKEVKEVKEVKEVKKVKEVHKVDEYYLNIFIWRLYENIVAPFSLKKPIIKYGPPGTGKTYQAKSQSELLFNIWKAEYAPDADFNYQEHCEIVQFHPSFGYEDFMEGLKPRLVNGQAQLSLQNGVFKDFCKKAAQWEIDIYHLNDSKFEDLNKVTIQKLIDYRKEHPEKLTGKHWEYIFKLEDKELRILDVIPPFFFIIDEINRAELSRVLGELMYCLEYRGAKHCIKTQYSNLNDDNTGMLKLGQNYFFFIPQNIYLIGTMNTIDRSVESFDFALRRRFHWEEVLPSAELVKYHLMEKNKKWGTLAENFEALNNEIQQQPLLGPDYQIGHSYFLNLNYSETLTAKELRKFIWQDSLKPLLQEYLRGSGDEGAILKLLGKSFGITN
;
A
#
# COMPACT_ATOMS: atom_id res chain seq x y z
N MET A 1 -34.37 30.96 -32.79
CA MET A 1 -33.74 30.08 -33.80
C MET A 1 -32.25 30.40 -33.74
N GLU A 2 -31.32 29.57 -33.27
CA GLU A 2 -31.29 28.16 -32.88
C GLU A 2 -30.23 27.98 -31.78
N ASN A 3 -30.46 26.96 -30.95
CA ASN A 3 -29.55 26.46 -29.93
C ASN A 3 -28.19 26.04 -30.50
N SER A 4 -27.11 26.30 -29.78
CA SER A 4 -25.91 25.43 -29.82
C SER A 4 -25.35 25.20 -28.42
N THR A 5 -25.98 24.23 -27.76
CA THR A 5 -25.44 23.51 -26.61
C THR A 5 -24.21 22.72 -27.09
N GLN A 6 -23.00 23.25 -26.90
CA GLN A 6 -21.79 22.45 -27.11
C GLN A 6 -21.57 21.52 -25.91
N GLN A 7 -21.92 20.25 -26.13
CA GLN A 7 -21.56 19.13 -25.28
C GLN A 7 -20.03 19.09 -25.07
N SER A 8 -19.61 19.06 -23.80
CA SER A 8 -18.24 18.81 -23.37
C SER A 8 -17.80 17.41 -23.84
N LYS A 9 -16.94 17.36 -24.85
CA LYS A 9 -16.30 16.11 -25.28
C LYS A 9 -15.33 15.63 -24.19
N SER A 10 -15.51 14.39 -23.75
CA SER A 10 -14.62 13.66 -22.83
C SER A 10 -13.19 13.61 -23.39
N TYR A 11 -12.23 14.21 -22.70
CA TYR A 11 -10.82 14.32 -23.12
C TYR A 11 -9.94 13.12 -22.69
N LEU A 12 -10.50 12.18 -21.94
CA LEU A 12 -9.81 10.98 -21.48
C LEU A 12 -9.81 9.91 -22.58
N THR A 13 -8.63 9.38 -22.92
CA THR A 13 -8.52 8.24 -23.83
C THR A 13 -9.20 7.01 -23.21
N ASP A 14 -9.86 6.15 -24.00
CA ASP A 14 -10.51 4.93 -23.50
C ASP A 14 -9.54 4.02 -22.73
N LYS A 15 -8.27 4.01 -23.14
CA LYS A 15 -7.18 3.31 -22.47
C LYS A 15 -6.85 3.90 -21.08
N GLY A 16 -6.83 5.22 -20.95
CA GLY A 16 -6.65 5.91 -19.67
C GLY A 16 -7.79 5.62 -18.69
N LYS A 17 -9.04 5.67 -19.18
CA LYS A 17 -10.23 5.31 -18.40
C LYS A 17 -10.17 3.87 -17.90
N GLN A 18 -9.85 2.91 -18.78
CA GLN A 18 -9.71 1.50 -18.41
C GLN A 18 -8.60 1.29 -17.36
N LYS A 19 -7.44 1.93 -17.51
CA LYS A 19 -6.33 1.85 -16.55
C LYS A 19 -6.74 2.38 -15.17
N LEU A 20 -7.45 3.51 -15.12
CA LEU A 20 -7.95 4.08 -13.87
C LEU A 20 -9.00 3.18 -13.19
N LYS A 21 -9.94 2.61 -13.97
CA LYS A 21 -10.93 1.64 -13.45
C LYS A 21 -10.26 0.37 -12.90
N GLY A 22 -9.25 -0.16 -13.59
CA GLY A 22 -8.48 -1.31 -13.11
C GLY A 22 -7.71 -1.02 -11.81
N LEU A 23 -7.08 0.15 -11.71
CA LEU A 23 -6.41 0.59 -10.47
C LEU A 23 -7.40 0.76 -9.31
N TYR A 24 -8.60 1.29 -9.58
CA TYR A 24 -9.64 1.42 -8.56
C TYR A 24 -10.16 0.05 -8.08
N GLU A 25 -10.39 -0.89 -8.99
CA GLU A 25 -10.77 -2.26 -8.64
C GLU A 25 -9.75 -2.91 -7.69
N TYR A 26 -8.46 -2.72 -7.97
CA TYR A 26 -7.40 -3.30 -7.17
C TYR A 26 -7.18 -2.57 -5.84
N LEU A 27 -7.08 -1.24 -5.86
CA LEU A 27 -6.64 -0.46 -4.69
C LEU A 27 -7.76 -0.10 -3.70
N VAL A 28 -9.01 -0.15 -4.16
CA VAL A 28 -10.19 0.21 -3.37
C VAL A 28 -11.10 -1.00 -3.19
N ARG A 29 -11.59 -1.61 -4.27
CA ARG A 29 -12.57 -2.72 -4.14
C ARG A 29 -11.96 -3.98 -3.54
N SER A 30 -10.78 -4.39 -3.98
CA SER A 30 -10.12 -5.59 -3.44
C SER A 30 -9.65 -5.40 -1.99
N CYS A 31 -9.54 -4.15 -1.52
CA CYS A 31 -9.11 -3.77 -0.18
C CYS A 31 -10.24 -3.09 0.63
N GLU A 32 -11.52 -3.28 0.28
CA GLU A 32 -12.63 -2.52 0.90
C GLU A 32 -12.66 -2.70 2.43
N HIS A 33 -12.45 -3.92 2.93
CA HIS A 33 -12.27 -4.23 4.35
C HIS A 33 -11.19 -3.39 5.07
N GLU A 34 -10.09 -3.04 4.40
CA GLU A 34 -9.00 -2.25 5.00
C GLU A 34 -9.38 -0.78 5.15
N ILE A 35 -10.21 -0.26 4.24
CA ILE A 35 -10.54 1.17 4.14
C ILE A 35 -11.97 1.49 4.60
N GLY A 36 -12.79 0.50 4.90
CA GLY A 36 -14.19 0.68 5.31
C GLY A 36 -14.35 1.51 6.58
N GLY A 37 -13.45 1.36 7.56
CA GLY A 37 -13.42 2.21 8.74
C GLY A 37 -13.20 3.69 8.40
N TRP A 38 -12.24 3.98 7.51
CA TRP A 38 -11.96 5.33 7.05
C TRP A 38 -13.15 5.91 6.25
N TYR A 39 -13.72 5.13 5.34
CA TYR A 39 -14.92 5.50 4.60
C TYR A 39 -16.06 5.96 5.53
N ASN A 40 -16.37 5.18 6.56
CA ASN A 40 -17.45 5.49 7.49
C ASN A 40 -17.18 6.78 8.27
N GLN A 41 -15.94 6.97 8.74
CA GLN A 41 -15.55 8.20 9.44
C GLN A 41 -15.61 9.43 8.52
N TYR A 42 -15.13 9.30 7.28
CA TYR A 42 -15.19 10.37 6.29
C TYR A 42 -16.65 10.78 6.01
N GLN A 43 -17.50 9.80 5.72
CA GLN A 43 -18.91 10.05 5.44
C GLN A 43 -19.63 10.71 6.65
N ALA A 44 -19.39 10.22 7.87
CA ALA A 44 -19.99 10.77 9.07
C ALA A 44 -19.56 12.23 9.29
N PHE A 45 -18.27 12.54 9.14
CA PHE A 45 -17.77 13.89 9.33
C PHE A 45 -18.26 14.85 8.24
N TYR A 46 -18.26 14.41 6.97
CA TYR A 46 -18.77 15.23 5.87
C TYR A 46 -20.26 15.58 6.03
N ARG A 47 -21.07 14.67 6.59
CA ARG A 47 -22.48 14.99 6.94
C ARG A 47 -22.59 16.09 7.99
N LYS A 48 -21.78 16.05 9.06
CA LYS A 48 -21.73 17.14 10.05
C LYS A 48 -21.37 18.49 9.41
N VAL A 49 -20.38 18.51 8.52
CA VAL A 49 -20.02 19.72 7.75
C VAL A 49 -21.21 20.21 6.92
N GLY A 50 -22.00 19.30 6.33
CA GLY A 50 -23.24 19.61 5.62
C GLY A 50 -24.32 20.26 6.49
N GLU A 51 -24.51 19.78 7.72
CA GLU A 51 -25.44 20.38 8.70
C GLU A 51 -25.02 21.81 9.06
N ILE A 52 -23.73 22.04 9.32
CA ILE A 52 -23.20 23.38 9.56
C ILE A 52 -23.34 24.27 8.31
N ARG A 53 -23.07 23.74 7.11
CA ARG A 53 -23.26 24.48 5.86
C ARG A 53 -24.71 24.95 5.71
N GLN A 54 -25.69 24.11 6.02
CA GLN A 54 -27.10 24.49 6.00
C GLN A 54 -27.43 25.59 7.01
N LYS A 55 -26.95 25.49 8.25
CA LYS A 55 -27.07 26.57 9.26
C LYS A 55 -26.52 27.89 8.73
N LEU A 56 -25.31 27.86 8.16
CA LEU A 56 -24.66 29.04 7.58
C LEU A 56 -25.45 29.63 6.39
N GLN A 57 -26.03 28.79 5.53
CA GLN A 57 -26.87 29.22 4.41
C GLN A 57 -28.19 29.85 4.87
N ASN A 58 -28.72 29.45 6.02
CA ASN A 58 -29.91 30.04 6.65
C ASN A 58 -29.63 31.39 7.34
N GLY A 59 -28.40 31.90 7.27
CA GLY A 59 -28.01 33.20 7.83
C GLY A 59 -27.44 33.13 9.26
N GLU A 60 -27.33 31.94 9.85
CA GLU A 60 -26.67 31.74 11.14
C GLU A 60 -25.14 31.87 11.00
N ASN A 61 -24.45 32.08 12.12
CA ASN A 61 -23.00 32.14 12.21
C ASN A 61 -22.49 31.11 13.22
N LEU A 62 -21.28 30.60 13.01
CA LEU A 62 -20.58 29.79 14.00
C LEU A 62 -20.25 30.64 15.22
N ASN A 63 -20.74 30.25 16.39
CA ASN A 63 -20.46 30.90 17.66
C ASN A 63 -19.37 30.12 18.42
N PRO A 64 -18.11 30.59 18.46
CA PRO A 64 -17.01 29.88 19.12
C PRO A 64 -17.18 29.74 20.63
N ASN A 65 -18.14 30.45 21.24
CA ASN A 65 -18.48 30.34 22.65
C ASN A 65 -19.64 29.35 22.93
N ALA A 66 -20.35 28.90 21.89
CA ALA A 66 -21.34 27.83 22.01
C ALA A 66 -20.64 26.47 22.00
N GLU A 67 -21.03 25.56 22.90
CA GLU A 67 -20.35 24.28 23.09
C GLU A 67 -20.36 23.41 21.82
N GLU A 68 -21.50 23.35 21.12
CA GLU A 68 -21.65 22.57 19.88
C GLU A 68 -20.74 23.08 18.75
N ASP A 69 -20.73 24.39 18.51
CA ASP A 69 -19.93 25.01 17.45
C ASP A 69 -18.43 24.95 17.78
N LYS A 70 -18.06 25.17 19.05
CA LYS A 70 -16.67 25.03 19.51
C LYS A 70 -16.20 23.59 19.35
N GLN A 71 -17.04 22.61 19.67
CA GLN A 71 -16.72 21.19 19.50
C GLN A 71 -16.55 20.83 18.02
N PHE A 72 -17.44 21.31 17.15
CA PHE A 72 -17.31 21.12 15.70
C PHE A 72 -15.99 21.72 15.17
N LEU A 73 -15.69 22.97 15.53
CA LEU A 73 -14.43 23.62 15.15
C LEU A 73 -13.23 22.82 15.67
N LYS A 74 -13.30 22.31 16.91
CA LYS A 74 -12.26 21.45 17.48
C LYS A 74 -12.08 20.17 16.65
N GLU A 75 -13.16 19.52 16.22
CA GLU A 75 -13.07 18.34 15.33
C GLU A 75 -12.50 18.70 13.93
N LEU A 76 -12.80 19.88 13.41
CA LEU A 76 -12.38 20.31 12.08
C LEU A 76 -10.89 20.67 11.99
N ILE A 77 -10.40 21.51 12.90
CA ILE A 77 -9.05 22.11 12.81
C ILE A 77 -8.05 21.63 13.86
N TYR A 78 -8.52 21.08 14.99
CA TYR A 78 -7.65 20.64 16.09
C TYR A 78 -7.52 19.12 16.19
N ALA A 79 -8.61 18.38 16.05
CA ALA A 79 -8.62 16.95 16.28
C ALA A 79 -7.65 16.23 15.34
N LYS A 80 -6.86 15.33 15.91
CA LYS A 80 -5.85 14.56 15.18
C LYS A 80 -6.47 13.67 14.10
N GLU A 81 -7.70 13.21 14.32
CA GLU A 81 -8.45 12.34 13.42
C GLU A 81 -9.88 12.87 13.27
N ASN A 82 -10.32 13.10 12.03
CA ASN A 82 -11.70 13.49 11.72
C ASN A 82 -12.24 12.78 10.47
N GLY A 83 -11.61 11.68 10.07
CA GLY A 83 -11.99 10.92 8.87
C GLY A 83 -11.67 11.58 7.53
N ILE A 84 -11.30 12.87 7.46
CA ILE A 84 -10.93 13.52 6.18
C ILE A 84 -9.51 13.13 5.77
N THR A 85 -8.52 13.37 6.62
CA THR A 85 -7.11 13.04 6.34
C THR A 85 -6.56 12.14 7.44
N THR A 86 -6.46 10.85 7.16
CA THR A 86 -6.14 9.83 8.20
C THR A 86 -4.63 9.70 8.43
N ARG A 87 -3.78 10.08 7.45
CA ARG A 87 -2.32 9.84 7.49
C ARG A 87 -1.49 11.00 6.91
N GLY A 88 -0.47 11.45 7.66
CA GLY A 88 0.38 12.61 7.32
C GLY A 88 -0.01 13.87 8.08
N GLN A 89 -0.01 13.81 9.42
CA GLN A 89 -0.76 14.69 10.32
C GLN A 89 0.04 15.93 10.77
N SER A 90 -0.69 17.01 11.03
CA SER A 90 -0.29 18.10 11.92
C SER A 90 -1.48 18.49 12.78
N VAL A 91 -1.24 19.02 13.98
CA VAL A 91 -2.26 19.49 14.91
C VAL A 91 -1.96 20.94 15.26
N LEU A 92 -3.00 21.77 15.36
CA LEU A 92 -2.87 23.13 15.88
C LEU A 92 -2.69 23.07 17.40
N SER A 93 -1.79 23.86 17.99
CA SER A 93 -1.69 23.93 19.46
C SER A 93 -3.00 24.42 20.06
N GLU A 94 -3.33 24.02 21.29
CA GLU A 94 -4.59 24.44 21.94
C GLU A 94 -4.68 25.97 22.07
N ASN A 95 -3.58 26.63 22.43
CA ASN A 95 -3.49 28.09 22.47
C ASN A 95 -3.76 28.74 21.10
N ASN A 96 -3.26 28.15 20.02
CA ASN A 96 -3.50 28.68 18.67
C ASN A 96 -4.95 28.37 18.24
N PHE A 97 -5.51 27.22 18.61
CA PHE A 97 -6.91 26.91 18.34
C PHE A 97 -7.86 27.96 18.91
N ASP A 98 -7.71 28.30 20.19
CA ASP A 98 -8.57 29.32 20.81
C ASP A 98 -8.40 30.70 20.16
N LEU A 99 -7.18 31.07 19.71
CA LEU A 99 -6.96 32.33 18.98
C LEU A 99 -7.66 32.34 17.61
N PHE A 100 -7.53 31.25 16.85
CA PHE A 100 -8.11 31.15 15.51
C PHE A 100 -9.64 31.22 15.53
N ILE A 101 -10.30 30.51 16.45
CA ILE A 101 -11.77 30.52 16.53
C ILE A 101 -12.34 31.85 17.03
N GLN A 102 -11.52 32.73 17.63
CA GLN A 102 -11.94 34.08 18.05
C GLN A 102 -11.68 35.13 16.96
N SER A 103 -11.00 34.79 15.86
CA SER A 103 -10.76 35.70 14.73
C SER A 103 -11.98 35.77 13.82
N GLU A 104 -12.61 36.95 13.74
CA GLU A 104 -13.73 37.22 12.84
C GLU A 104 -13.33 37.05 11.36
N THR A 105 -12.10 37.43 11.01
CA THR A 105 -11.55 37.26 9.65
C THR A 105 -11.46 35.78 9.29
N PHE A 106 -10.95 34.96 10.21
CA PHE A 106 -10.84 33.52 10.03
C PHE A 106 -12.21 32.85 9.90
N LEU A 107 -13.13 33.10 10.85
CA LEU A 107 -14.47 32.53 10.82
C LEU A 107 -15.29 32.99 9.60
N GLY A 108 -15.12 34.25 9.18
CA GLY A 108 -15.74 34.79 7.98
C GLY A 108 -15.26 34.08 6.71
N ALA A 109 -13.94 33.89 6.57
CA ALA A 109 -13.37 33.16 5.43
C ALA A 109 -13.75 31.67 5.45
N LEU A 110 -13.79 31.03 6.63
CA LEU A 110 -14.26 29.66 6.80
C LEU A 110 -15.72 29.52 6.37
N LYS A 111 -16.58 30.46 6.80
CA LYS A 111 -17.99 30.51 6.40
C LYS A 111 -18.14 30.57 4.88
N GLU A 112 -17.43 31.49 4.22
CA GLU A 112 -17.47 31.62 2.75
C GLU A 112 -17.00 30.33 2.06
N LEU A 113 -15.92 29.70 2.55
CA LEU A 113 -15.42 28.43 2.01
C LEU A 113 -16.42 27.28 2.21
N MET A 114 -17.08 27.20 3.38
CA MET A 114 -18.07 26.17 3.66
C MET A 114 -19.33 26.33 2.80
N GLN A 115 -19.77 27.58 2.57
CA GLN A 115 -20.95 27.88 1.76
C GLN A 115 -20.71 27.66 0.27
N GLU A 116 -19.54 28.08 -0.23
CA GLU A 116 -19.18 28.00 -1.63
C GLU A 116 -17.69 27.62 -1.79
N PRO A 117 -17.38 26.31 -1.80
CA PRO A 117 -16.02 25.80 -1.86
C PRO A 117 -15.44 25.90 -3.28
N ASN A 118 -14.91 27.07 -3.61
CA ASN A 118 -14.27 27.37 -4.89
C ASN A 118 -12.85 27.95 -4.68
N SER A 119 -12.06 28.07 -5.76
CA SER A 119 -10.68 28.57 -5.69
C SER A 119 -10.55 29.96 -5.08
N LYS A 120 -11.53 30.84 -5.30
CA LYS A 120 -11.55 32.20 -4.76
C LYS A 120 -11.69 32.18 -3.23
N ASN A 121 -12.66 31.43 -2.71
CA ASN A 121 -12.91 31.34 -1.27
C ASN A 121 -11.84 30.50 -0.57
N PHE A 122 -11.27 29.49 -1.22
CA PHE A 122 -10.08 28.79 -0.73
C PHE A 122 -8.90 29.75 -0.55
N LYS A 123 -8.61 30.59 -1.55
CA LYS A 123 -7.53 31.59 -1.45
C LYS A 123 -7.78 32.61 -0.33
N LYS A 124 -9.01 33.10 -0.19
CA LYS A 124 -9.38 33.98 0.93
C LYS A 124 -9.14 33.31 2.29
N PHE A 125 -9.49 32.03 2.41
CA PHE A 125 -9.27 31.26 3.64
C PHE A 125 -7.78 31.01 3.91
N ASP A 126 -7.01 30.68 2.87
CA ASP A 126 -5.54 30.55 2.93
C ASP A 126 -4.87 31.86 3.38
N ASP A 127 -5.29 33.00 2.82
CA ASP A 127 -4.80 34.32 3.19
C ASP A 127 -5.22 34.71 4.62
N ALA A 128 -6.46 34.42 5.03
CA ALA A 128 -6.93 34.63 6.40
C ALA A 128 -6.10 33.80 7.40
N TRP A 129 -5.77 32.55 7.07
CA TRP A 129 -4.92 31.70 7.89
C TRP A 129 -3.49 32.23 7.99
N LYS A 130 -2.90 32.71 6.88
CA LYS A 130 -1.55 33.28 6.86
C LYS A 130 -1.43 34.53 7.74
N ASN A 131 -2.46 35.37 7.73
CA ASN A 131 -2.45 36.64 8.47
C ASN A 131 -2.45 36.47 10.00
N GLU A 132 -2.81 35.28 10.51
CA GLU A 132 -2.70 34.95 11.94
C GLU A 132 -1.25 34.62 12.37
N ASP A 133 -0.30 34.57 11.42
CA ASP A 133 1.18 34.67 11.49
C ASP A 133 1.96 33.72 12.46
N LYS A 134 1.29 32.79 13.16
CA LYS A 134 1.94 31.92 14.16
C LYS A 134 1.79 30.42 13.95
N SER A 135 1.07 29.97 12.93
CA SER A 135 0.83 28.53 12.65
C SER A 135 0.40 28.26 11.21
N TYR A 136 1.03 28.91 10.23
CA TYR A 136 0.74 28.62 8.84
C TYR A 136 1.13 27.17 8.51
N ASN A 137 0.12 26.36 8.18
CA ASN A 137 0.31 24.98 7.81
C ASN A 137 -0.63 24.61 6.64
N PRO A 138 -0.09 24.54 5.41
CA PRO A 138 -0.87 24.18 4.22
C PRO A 138 -1.65 22.88 4.35
N LEU A 139 -1.14 21.90 5.11
CA LEU A 139 -1.82 20.63 5.34
C LEU A 139 -3.15 20.83 6.09
N LEU A 140 -3.17 21.67 7.12
CA LEU A 140 -4.39 21.94 7.90
C LEU A 140 -5.40 22.71 7.05
N ILE A 141 -4.94 23.69 6.28
CA ILE A 141 -5.76 24.49 5.37
C ILE A 141 -6.42 23.58 4.31
N ASN A 142 -5.63 22.73 3.67
CA ASN A 142 -6.10 21.78 2.66
C ASN A 142 -7.06 20.72 3.25
N ARG A 143 -6.83 20.28 4.50
CA ARG A 143 -7.73 19.37 5.21
C ARG A 143 -9.11 20.00 5.44
N VAL A 144 -9.16 21.28 5.85
CA VAL A 144 -10.43 22.00 5.99
C VAL A 144 -11.13 22.09 4.65
N ALA A 145 -10.41 22.46 3.59
CA ALA A 145 -10.98 22.53 2.24
C ALA A 145 -11.55 21.18 1.75
N ALA A 146 -10.85 20.06 2.02
CA ALA A 146 -11.30 18.71 1.73
C ALA A 146 -12.48 18.23 2.61
N ALA A 147 -12.67 18.84 3.77
CA ALA A 147 -13.89 18.63 4.56
C ALA A 147 -15.08 19.38 3.94
N CYS A 148 -14.83 20.57 3.38
CA CYS A 148 -15.84 21.46 2.81
C CYS A 148 -16.37 21.03 1.44
N THR A 149 -15.67 20.17 0.69
CA THR A 149 -16.18 19.66 -0.60
C THR A 149 -15.65 18.27 -0.93
N LEU A 150 -16.42 17.51 -1.71
CA LEU A 150 -15.97 16.25 -2.30
C LEU A 150 -15.22 16.47 -3.62
N ASP A 151 -15.21 17.70 -4.15
CA ASP A 151 -14.55 18.07 -5.42
C ASP A 151 -13.02 18.15 -5.28
N VAL A 152 -12.50 18.02 -4.06
CA VAL A 152 -11.07 17.91 -3.78
C VAL A 152 -10.81 16.64 -2.97
N SER A 153 -9.63 16.05 -3.17
CA SER A 153 -9.26 14.78 -2.55
C SER A 153 -8.90 14.94 -1.07
N THR A 154 -8.94 13.81 -0.36
CA THR A 154 -8.44 13.69 1.01
C THR A 154 -6.91 13.73 1.12
N THR A 155 -6.18 13.83 0.00
CA THR A 155 -4.71 13.95 -0.02
C THR A 155 -4.29 15.40 0.20
N ALA A 156 -4.39 15.87 1.45
CA ALA A 156 -4.13 17.26 1.81
C ALA A 156 -2.65 17.67 1.74
N ASP A 157 -1.72 16.72 1.84
CA ASP A 157 -0.28 17.01 1.71
C ASP A 157 0.05 17.35 0.26
N VAL A 158 0.54 18.58 0.04
CA VAL A 158 0.83 19.12 -1.30
C VAL A 158 1.87 18.27 -2.04
N GLY A 159 2.90 17.77 -1.35
CA GLY A 159 3.96 16.96 -1.96
C GLY A 159 3.45 15.59 -2.38
N LYS A 160 2.65 14.93 -1.52
CA LYS A 160 2.05 13.62 -1.82
C LYS A 160 1.03 13.71 -2.95
N PHE A 161 0.19 14.73 -2.91
CA PHE A 161 -0.78 15.00 -3.97
C PHE A 161 -0.07 15.26 -5.31
N SER A 162 0.93 16.15 -5.33
CA SER A 162 1.63 16.55 -6.57
C SER A 162 2.29 15.35 -7.24
N ARG A 163 2.80 14.39 -6.46
CA ARG A 163 3.36 13.13 -6.96
C ARG A 163 2.32 12.31 -7.73
N VAL A 164 1.14 12.08 -7.14
CA VAL A 164 0.04 11.35 -7.81
C VAL A 164 -0.46 12.11 -9.05
N PHE A 165 -0.67 13.41 -8.89
CA PHE A 165 -1.13 14.29 -9.96
C PHE A 165 -0.21 14.24 -11.19
N ASN A 166 1.09 14.44 -10.97
CA ASN A 166 2.09 14.43 -12.04
C ASN A 166 2.23 13.04 -12.67
N TRP A 167 2.17 11.97 -11.87
CA TRP A 167 2.20 10.59 -12.38
C TRP A 167 1.02 10.30 -13.31
N LEU A 168 -0.21 10.69 -12.94
CA LEU A 168 -1.39 10.47 -13.77
C LEU A 168 -1.34 11.22 -15.11
N ILE A 169 -0.77 12.43 -15.12
CA ILE A 169 -0.55 13.22 -16.35
C ILE A 169 0.52 12.56 -17.21
N LYS A 170 1.67 12.22 -16.61
CA LYS A 170 2.81 11.57 -17.30
C LYS A 170 2.39 10.27 -17.99
N GLU A 171 1.61 9.44 -17.29
CA GLU A 171 1.09 8.17 -17.80
C GLU A 171 -0.06 8.31 -18.80
N LYS A 172 -0.45 9.55 -19.13
CA LYS A 172 -1.59 9.88 -20.01
C LYS A 172 -2.90 9.25 -19.54
N ILE A 173 -3.02 9.03 -18.23
CA ILE A 173 -4.24 8.51 -17.58
C ILE A 173 -5.26 9.63 -17.47
N ILE A 174 -4.80 10.85 -17.15
CA ILE A 174 -5.60 12.07 -17.22
C ILE A 174 -4.99 13.05 -18.25
N PRO A 175 -5.76 14.02 -18.76
CA PRO A 175 -5.26 15.02 -19.71
C PRO A 175 -4.16 15.90 -19.10
N GLU A 176 -3.37 16.54 -19.97
CA GLU A 176 -2.40 17.55 -19.54
C GLU A 176 -3.09 18.70 -18.80
N TYR A 177 -2.46 19.13 -17.71
CA TYR A 177 -2.92 20.28 -16.94
C TYR A 177 -2.35 21.57 -17.56
N PRO A 178 -3.17 22.58 -17.86
CA PRO A 178 -2.69 23.88 -18.33
C PRO A 178 -1.94 24.56 -17.19
N ASN A 179 -0.63 24.36 -17.12
CA ASN A 179 0.21 24.85 -16.02
C ASN A 179 0.16 26.39 -15.91
N ASP A 180 -0.65 26.92 -14.99
CA ASP A 180 -0.55 28.30 -14.50
C ASP A 180 0.25 28.32 -13.18
N PRO A 181 1.35 29.08 -13.08
CA PRO A 181 2.12 29.24 -11.84
C PRO A 181 1.32 29.75 -10.64
N LYS A 182 0.13 30.35 -10.87
CA LYS A 182 -0.76 30.85 -9.82
C LYS A 182 -1.69 29.79 -9.25
N ASP A 183 -1.76 28.60 -9.85
CA ASP A 183 -2.68 27.55 -9.44
C ASP A 183 -2.27 26.92 -8.12
N SER A 184 -3.22 26.87 -7.20
CA SER A 184 -3.06 26.30 -5.87
C SER A 184 -3.22 24.78 -5.86
N TRP A 185 -2.98 24.16 -4.71
CA TRP A 185 -3.34 22.75 -4.47
C TRP A 185 -4.83 22.48 -4.75
N PHE A 186 -5.71 23.45 -4.45
CA PHE A 186 -7.15 23.33 -4.65
C PHE A 186 -7.50 23.25 -6.14
N ASP A 187 -6.92 24.13 -6.97
CA ASP A 187 -7.15 24.18 -8.41
C ASP A 187 -6.76 22.87 -9.11
N LYS A 188 -5.57 22.36 -8.78
CA LYS A 188 -5.09 21.07 -9.30
C LYS A 188 -5.94 19.90 -8.82
N ASN A 189 -6.45 19.94 -7.59
CA ASN A 189 -7.37 18.93 -7.08
C ASN A 189 -8.69 18.93 -7.83
N LEU A 190 -9.30 20.09 -8.04
CA LEU A 190 -10.53 20.22 -8.82
C LEU A 190 -10.38 19.57 -10.19
N PHE A 191 -9.27 19.84 -10.87
CA PHE A 191 -8.97 19.22 -12.15
C PHE A 191 -8.83 17.70 -12.05
N LEU A 192 -8.07 17.20 -11.07
CA LEU A 192 -7.86 15.76 -10.90
C LEU A 192 -9.17 15.03 -10.62
N VAL A 193 -9.90 15.48 -9.59
CA VAL A 193 -11.13 14.83 -9.12
C VAL A 193 -12.19 14.89 -10.20
N LYS A 194 -12.29 15.99 -10.96
CA LYS A 194 -13.16 16.07 -12.13
C LYS A 194 -12.86 14.97 -13.16
N ASN A 195 -11.60 14.80 -13.55
CA ASN A 195 -11.22 13.77 -14.52
C ASN A 195 -11.47 12.34 -14.00
N ILE A 196 -11.24 12.11 -12.71
CA ILE A 196 -11.56 10.83 -12.07
C ILE A 196 -13.09 10.60 -12.13
N ARG A 197 -13.91 11.56 -11.71
CA ARG A 197 -15.37 11.44 -11.74
C ARG A 197 -15.93 11.21 -13.15
N GLU A 198 -15.40 11.91 -14.15
CA GLU A 198 -15.76 11.68 -15.56
C GLU A 198 -15.46 10.24 -16.02
N THR A 199 -14.44 9.59 -15.44
CA THR A 199 -14.15 8.18 -15.73
C THR A 199 -15.19 7.23 -15.13
N PHE A 200 -15.77 7.58 -13.98
CA PHE A 200 -16.74 6.77 -13.23
C PHE A 200 -18.19 7.30 -13.34
N GLU A 201 -18.49 8.16 -14.32
CA GLU A 201 -19.76 8.87 -14.42
C GLU A 201 -20.96 7.91 -14.50
N GLU A 202 -20.83 6.81 -15.25
CA GLU A 202 -21.88 5.79 -15.38
C GLU A 202 -22.14 5.07 -14.05
N GLU A 203 -21.06 4.72 -13.34
CA GLU A 203 -21.15 4.07 -12.03
C GLU A 203 -21.75 5.00 -10.97
N LEU A 204 -21.39 6.29 -10.99
CA LEU A 204 -21.94 7.30 -10.08
C LEU A 204 -23.42 7.56 -10.33
N LYS A 205 -23.87 7.66 -11.59
CA LYS A 205 -25.28 7.83 -11.95
C LYS A 205 -26.16 6.64 -11.59
N SER A 206 -25.59 5.42 -11.58
CA SER A 206 -26.33 4.22 -11.19
C SER A 206 -26.80 4.22 -9.73
N LYS A 207 -26.23 5.11 -8.89
CA LYS A 207 -26.67 5.38 -7.51
C LYS A 207 -27.91 6.28 -7.43
N GLU A 208 -28.08 7.23 -8.36
CA GLU A 208 -29.16 8.24 -8.30
C GLU A 208 -30.56 7.67 -8.62
N VAL A 209 -30.66 6.55 -9.33
CA VAL A 209 -31.96 5.98 -9.78
C VAL A 209 -32.75 5.29 -8.64
N LYS A 210 -32.20 5.20 -7.41
CA LYS A 210 -32.88 4.53 -6.28
C LYS A 210 -33.48 5.46 -5.22
N GLU A 211 -33.26 6.77 -5.28
CA GLU A 211 -33.93 7.72 -4.38
C GLU A 211 -35.14 8.37 -5.09
N VAL A 212 -36.32 8.20 -4.48
CA VAL A 212 -37.66 8.72 -4.84
C VAL A 212 -38.47 7.90 -5.86
N LYS A 213 -39.36 7.05 -5.33
CA LYS A 213 -40.82 7.11 -5.56
C LYS A 213 -41.52 6.36 -4.41
N GLU A 214 -42.02 7.10 -3.43
CA GLU A 214 -43.16 6.62 -2.63
C GLU A 214 -44.35 6.46 -3.57
N VAL A 215 -44.73 5.22 -3.87
CA VAL A 215 -46.09 4.88 -4.28
C VAL A 215 -46.49 3.61 -3.54
N LYS A 216 -47.65 3.72 -2.89
CA LYS A 216 -48.30 2.69 -2.09
C LYS A 216 -48.67 1.44 -2.91
N GLU A 217 -48.75 0.35 -2.18
CA GLU A 217 -49.43 -0.94 -2.44
C GLU A 217 -48.62 -2.13 -2.99
N VAL A 218 -48.74 -3.18 -2.18
CA VAL A 218 -48.04 -4.45 -2.05
C VAL A 218 -48.21 -5.40 -3.25
N LYS A 219 -47.11 -6.03 -3.71
CA LYS A 219 -46.87 -7.50 -3.82
C LYS A 219 -45.97 -7.84 -5.01
N GLU A 220 -44.66 -7.98 -4.75
CA GLU A 220 -43.71 -8.94 -5.36
C GLU A 220 -42.29 -8.60 -4.89
N VAL A 221 -41.67 -9.43 -4.05
CA VAL A 221 -40.26 -9.23 -3.64
C VAL A 221 -39.34 -9.76 -4.73
N LYS A 222 -39.06 -8.94 -5.75
CA LYS A 222 -37.89 -9.14 -6.61
C LYS A 222 -36.65 -8.77 -5.81
N LYS A 223 -35.84 -9.76 -5.41
CA LYS A 223 -34.48 -9.53 -4.89
C LYS A 223 -33.63 -8.87 -5.97
N VAL A 224 -33.46 -7.55 -5.85
CA VAL A 224 -32.62 -6.73 -6.72
C VAL A 224 -31.14 -7.07 -6.46
N LYS A 225 -30.39 -7.34 -7.53
CA LYS A 225 -28.93 -7.52 -7.52
C LYS A 225 -28.26 -6.29 -6.88
N GLU A 226 -27.39 -6.47 -5.88
CA GLU A 226 -26.52 -5.39 -5.41
C GLU A 226 -25.58 -4.99 -6.55
N VAL A 227 -25.68 -3.73 -6.98
CA VAL A 227 -24.87 -3.09 -8.01
C VAL A 227 -23.74 -2.35 -7.30
N HIS A 228 -22.53 -2.51 -7.84
CA HIS A 228 -21.23 -2.10 -7.35
C HIS A 228 -21.16 -0.68 -6.74
N LYS A 229 -20.56 -0.54 -5.55
CA LYS A 229 -20.56 0.69 -4.74
C LYS A 229 -19.40 1.63 -5.09
N VAL A 230 -19.42 2.23 -6.28
CA VAL A 230 -18.56 3.40 -6.56
C VAL A 230 -19.26 4.64 -6.02
N ASP A 231 -18.55 5.47 -5.25
CA ASP A 231 -19.03 6.78 -4.85
C ASP A 231 -17.90 7.77 -4.59
N GLU A 232 -18.28 9.04 -4.41
CA GLU A 232 -17.35 10.15 -4.25
C GLU A 232 -16.38 10.00 -3.07
N TYR A 233 -16.79 9.36 -1.98
CA TYR A 233 -15.93 9.15 -0.81
C TYR A 233 -14.82 8.15 -1.15
N TYR A 234 -15.16 7.04 -1.80
CA TYR A 234 -14.17 6.07 -2.26
C TYR A 234 -13.27 6.64 -3.36
N LEU A 235 -13.79 7.48 -4.26
CA LEU A 235 -12.95 8.15 -5.27
C LEU A 235 -11.93 9.09 -4.64
N ASN A 236 -12.27 9.76 -3.54
CA ASN A 236 -11.32 10.60 -2.81
C ASN A 236 -10.28 9.77 -2.04
N ILE A 237 -10.69 8.67 -1.40
CA ILE A 237 -9.78 7.69 -0.76
C ILE A 237 -8.84 7.05 -1.79
N PHE A 238 -9.33 6.76 -2.99
CA PHE A 238 -8.55 6.16 -4.09
C PHE A 238 -7.29 6.97 -4.42
N ILE A 239 -7.36 8.29 -4.41
CA ILE A 239 -6.22 9.17 -4.72
C ILE A 239 -5.10 8.99 -3.68
N TRP A 240 -5.46 8.81 -2.40
CA TRP A 240 -4.48 8.47 -1.37
C TRP A 240 -3.89 7.08 -1.58
N ARG A 241 -4.70 6.10 -1.97
CA ARG A 241 -4.22 4.73 -2.25
C ARG A 241 -3.27 4.69 -3.43
N LEU A 242 -3.47 5.54 -4.45
CA LEU A 242 -2.51 5.74 -5.53
C LEU A 242 -1.17 6.25 -4.98
N TYR A 243 -1.18 7.22 -4.06
CA TYR A 243 0.05 7.65 -3.41
C TYR A 243 0.73 6.51 -2.65
N GLU A 244 0.02 5.81 -1.76
CA GLU A 244 0.60 4.74 -0.93
C GLU A 244 1.19 3.59 -1.75
N ASN A 245 0.51 3.16 -2.82
CA ASN A 245 0.81 1.90 -3.50
C ASN A 245 1.49 2.07 -4.86
N ILE A 246 1.33 3.23 -5.50
CA ILE A 246 1.83 3.44 -6.87
C ILE A 246 2.97 4.45 -6.85
N VAL A 247 2.84 5.55 -6.11
CA VAL A 247 3.79 6.69 -6.19
C VAL A 247 4.74 6.82 -4.99
N ALA A 248 4.46 6.13 -3.89
CA ALA A 248 5.35 5.98 -2.75
C ALA A 248 5.55 4.52 -2.29
N PRO A 249 5.65 3.53 -3.21
CA PRO A 249 5.82 2.14 -2.81
C PRO A 249 7.14 1.88 -2.05
N PHE A 250 8.07 2.83 -2.11
CA PHE A 250 9.46 2.72 -1.68
C PHE A 250 9.80 3.56 -0.44
N SER A 251 8.81 4.03 0.33
CA SER A 251 9.07 4.74 1.60
C SER A 251 9.49 3.81 2.75
N LEU A 252 9.36 2.49 2.59
CA LEU A 252 9.74 1.51 3.59
C LEU A 252 11.25 1.23 3.53
N LYS A 253 12.03 2.00 4.30
CA LYS A 253 13.45 1.69 4.56
C LYS A 253 13.62 0.36 5.33
N LYS A 254 12.56 -0.11 6.01
CA LYS A 254 12.58 -1.33 6.82
C LYS A 254 12.05 -2.53 6.02
N PRO A 255 12.71 -3.70 6.11
CA PRO A 255 12.13 -4.98 5.73
C PRO A 255 10.74 -5.20 6.34
N ILE A 256 9.86 -5.91 5.64
CA ILE A 256 8.49 -6.21 6.09
C ILE A 256 8.41 -7.68 6.50
N ILE A 257 7.66 -7.99 7.56
CA ILE A 257 7.21 -9.36 7.86
C ILE A 257 5.68 -9.34 7.83
N LYS A 258 5.12 -10.04 6.84
CA LYS A 258 3.69 -10.37 6.79
C LYS A 258 3.46 -11.59 7.66
N TYR A 259 2.70 -11.45 8.73
CA TYR A 259 2.44 -12.54 9.68
C TYR A 259 0.95 -12.76 9.91
N GLY A 260 0.59 -13.95 10.36
CA GLY A 260 -0.79 -14.28 10.73
C GLY A 260 -1.10 -15.75 10.52
N PRO A 261 -2.39 -16.12 10.62
CA PRO A 261 -2.83 -17.50 10.49
C PRO A 261 -2.46 -18.12 9.12
N PRO A 262 -2.31 -19.45 9.03
CA PRO A 262 -2.02 -20.11 7.78
C PRO A 262 -3.19 -19.97 6.79
N GLY A 263 -2.87 -19.89 5.50
CA GLY A 263 -3.88 -19.79 4.45
C GLY A 263 -4.51 -18.39 4.26
N THR A 264 -3.95 -17.35 4.87
CA THR A 264 -4.38 -15.95 4.64
C THR A 264 -3.73 -15.30 3.42
N GLY A 265 -3.00 -16.06 2.60
CA GLY A 265 -2.46 -15.58 1.33
C GLY A 265 -1.22 -14.68 1.44
N LYS A 266 -0.51 -14.66 2.57
CA LYS A 266 0.68 -13.81 2.83
C LYS A 266 1.71 -13.84 1.69
N THR A 267 2.12 -15.03 1.26
CA THR A 267 3.12 -15.23 0.20
C THR A 267 2.59 -14.82 -1.17
N TYR A 268 1.31 -15.11 -1.43
CA TYR A 268 0.63 -14.67 -2.64
C TYR A 268 0.56 -13.15 -2.72
N GLN A 269 0.15 -12.48 -1.63
CA GLN A 269 0.09 -11.02 -1.53
C GLN A 269 1.48 -10.39 -1.69
N ALA A 270 2.52 -10.93 -1.04
CA ALA A 270 3.90 -10.45 -1.20
C ALA A 270 4.36 -10.49 -2.66
N LYS A 271 4.07 -11.59 -3.36
CA LYS A 271 4.39 -11.75 -4.78
C LYS A 271 3.57 -10.82 -5.66
N SER A 272 2.24 -10.79 -5.51
CA SER A 272 1.38 -9.97 -6.36
C SER A 272 1.65 -8.47 -6.19
N GLN A 273 1.91 -8.03 -4.96
CA GLN A 273 2.27 -6.65 -4.66
C GLN A 273 3.62 -6.31 -5.30
N SER A 274 4.66 -7.09 -5.07
CA SER A 274 5.98 -6.82 -5.66
C SER A 274 5.98 -6.83 -7.19
N GLU A 275 5.23 -7.76 -7.81
CA GLU A 275 5.05 -7.80 -9.26
C GLU A 275 4.36 -6.54 -9.79
N LEU A 276 3.28 -6.11 -9.12
CA LEU A 276 2.61 -4.86 -9.46
C LEU A 276 3.56 -3.67 -9.36
N LEU A 277 4.31 -3.57 -8.26
CA LEU A 277 5.29 -2.48 -8.04
C LEU A 277 6.38 -2.45 -9.11
N PHE A 278 6.91 -3.61 -9.47
CA PHE A 278 7.86 -3.73 -10.56
C PHE A 278 7.27 -3.27 -11.89
N ASN A 279 6.05 -3.72 -12.21
CA ASN A 279 5.37 -3.37 -13.46
C ASN A 279 5.08 -1.86 -13.58
N ILE A 280 4.70 -1.23 -12.46
CA ILE A 280 4.52 0.23 -12.38
C ILE A 280 5.85 0.93 -12.66
N TRP A 281 6.91 0.54 -11.94
CA TRP A 281 8.24 1.12 -12.11
C TRP A 281 8.73 0.97 -13.56
N LYS A 282 8.58 -0.22 -14.14
CA LYS A 282 9.02 -0.50 -15.51
C LYS A 282 8.25 0.36 -16.51
N ALA A 283 6.92 0.45 -16.39
CA ALA A 283 6.11 1.28 -17.26
C ALA A 283 6.53 2.76 -17.20
N GLU A 284 6.87 3.25 -16.00
CA GLU A 284 7.16 4.66 -15.76
C GLU A 284 8.58 5.09 -16.16
N TYR A 285 9.58 4.23 -15.96
CA TYR A 285 10.99 4.60 -16.10
C TYR A 285 11.75 3.77 -17.13
N ALA A 286 11.29 2.56 -17.44
CA ALA A 286 12.05 1.63 -18.27
C ALA A 286 11.16 0.83 -19.25
N PRO A 287 10.23 1.49 -19.99
CA PRO A 287 9.23 0.79 -20.80
C PRO A 287 9.84 -0.06 -21.93
N ASP A 288 10.92 0.45 -22.52
CA ASP A 288 11.66 -0.20 -23.61
C ASP A 288 12.86 -1.03 -23.11
N ALA A 289 13.10 -1.07 -21.80
CA ALA A 289 14.20 -1.84 -21.24
C ALA A 289 13.83 -3.32 -21.09
N ASP A 290 14.82 -4.18 -21.32
CA ASP A 290 14.70 -5.64 -21.18
C ASP A 290 14.83 -6.07 -19.71
N PHE A 291 13.99 -5.49 -18.84
CA PHE A 291 13.84 -5.94 -17.46
C PHE A 291 12.60 -6.81 -17.33
N ASN A 292 12.73 -7.93 -16.64
CA ASN A 292 11.60 -8.79 -16.31
C ASN A 292 11.52 -9.02 -14.80
N TYR A 293 10.31 -9.20 -14.29
CA TYR A 293 10.09 -9.33 -12.85
C TYR A 293 10.82 -10.56 -12.25
N GLN A 294 11.00 -11.63 -13.03
CA GLN A 294 11.64 -12.86 -12.54
C GLN A 294 13.13 -12.66 -12.22
N GLU A 295 13.83 -11.79 -12.94
CA GLU A 295 15.23 -11.45 -12.64
C GLU A 295 15.37 -10.48 -11.45
N HIS A 296 14.28 -9.78 -11.13
CA HIS A 296 14.20 -8.77 -10.08
C HIS A 296 13.50 -9.28 -8.81
N CYS A 297 13.01 -10.51 -8.81
CA CYS A 297 12.33 -11.11 -7.67
C CYS A 297 12.89 -12.49 -7.38
N GLU A 298 13.42 -12.67 -6.17
CA GLU A 298 13.88 -13.97 -5.68
C GLU A 298 13.00 -14.41 -4.53
N ILE A 299 12.55 -15.66 -4.55
CA ILE A 299 11.70 -16.24 -3.51
C ILE A 299 12.41 -17.46 -2.95
N VAL A 300 12.70 -17.42 -1.65
CA VAL A 300 13.32 -18.52 -0.93
C VAL A 300 12.41 -18.96 0.21
N GLN A 301 12.41 -20.24 0.54
CA GLN A 301 11.70 -20.75 1.69
C GLN A 301 12.70 -21.18 2.76
N PHE A 302 12.55 -20.67 3.97
CA PHE A 302 13.38 -21.07 5.10
C PHE A 302 12.92 -22.40 5.67
N HIS A 303 13.90 -23.22 6.07
CA HIS A 303 13.70 -24.52 6.69
C HIS A 303 14.77 -24.73 7.77
N PRO A 304 14.60 -25.68 8.71
CA PRO A 304 15.51 -25.81 9.87
C PRO A 304 16.98 -26.01 9.53
N SER A 305 17.29 -26.60 8.36
CA SER A 305 18.66 -26.80 7.90
C SER A 305 19.23 -25.64 7.08
N PHE A 306 18.46 -24.55 6.85
CA PHE A 306 18.88 -23.43 6.02
C PHE A 306 19.84 -22.54 6.82
N GLY A 307 21.06 -22.36 6.31
CA GLY A 307 22.15 -21.70 7.06
C GLY A 307 22.71 -20.45 6.39
N TYR A 308 23.72 -19.87 7.04
CA TYR A 308 24.49 -18.75 6.50
C TYR A 308 25.14 -19.11 5.16
N GLU A 309 25.66 -20.33 5.05
CA GLU A 309 26.37 -20.83 3.86
C GLU A 309 25.48 -20.96 2.62
N ASP A 310 24.16 -21.05 2.82
CA ASP A 310 23.17 -21.08 1.74
C ASP A 310 22.67 -19.68 1.39
N PHE A 311 22.56 -18.81 2.39
CA PHE A 311 22.04 -17.46 2.23
C PHE A 311 23.08 -16.46 1.72
N MET A 312 24.26 -16.46 2.35
CA MET A 312 25.30 -15.46 2.17
C MET A 312 26.49 -15.97 1.37
N GLU A 313 27.26 -16.89 1.93
CA GLU A 313 28.43 -17.48 1.29
C GLU A 313 28.97 -18.63 2.13
N GLY A 314 29.51 -19.65 1.47
CA GLY A 314 30.07 -20.81 2.14
C GLY A 314 31.03 -21.61 1.26
N LEU A 315 31.87 -22.41 1.91
CA LEU A 315 32.78 -23.33 1.22
C LEU A 315 32.01 -24.56 0.74
N LYS A 316 31.90 -24.72 -0.58
CA LYS A 316 31.22 -25.85 -1.21
C LYS A 316 32.22 -26.66 -2.05
N PRO A 317 32.13 -27.99 -2.07
CA PRO A 317 33.01 -28.84 -2.88
C PRO A 317 32.70 -28.64 -4.36
N ARG A 318 33.75 -28.41 -5.15
CA ARG A 318 33.70 -28.32 -6.61
C ARG A 318 34.70 -29.29 -7.21
N LEU A 319 34.28 -30.01 -8.25
CA LEU A 319 35.18 -30.87 -9.01
C LEU A 319 36.04 -30.01 -9.93
N VAL A 320 37.33 -29.97 -9.65
CA VAL A 320 38.34 -29.36 -10.51
C VAL A 320 39.28 -30.47 -10.95
N ASN A 321 39.33 -30.75 -12.26
CA ASN A 321 40.13 -31.83 -12.85
C ASN A 321 39.87 -33.22 -12.21
N GLY A 322 38.62 -33.51 -11.85
CA GLY A 322 38.23 -34.79 -11.23
C GLY A 322 38.58 -34.92 -9.74
N GLN A 323 39.16 -33.89 -9.11
CA GLN A 323 39.42 -33.85 -7.67
C GLN A 323 38.45 -32.88 -6.98
N ALA A 324 37.92 -33.27 -5.82
CA ALA A 324 37.08 -32.40 -5.00
C ALA A 324 37.94 -31.35 -4.31
N GLN A 325 37.72 -30.07 -4.62
CA GLN A 325 38.34 -28.92 -3.96
C GLN A 325 37.25 -28.05 -3.34
N LEU A 326 37.51 -27.52 -2.14
CA LEU A 326 36.60 -26.55 -1.52
C LEU A 326 36.79 -25.19 -2.20
N SER A 327 35.70 -24.63 -2.72
CA SER A 327 35.66 -23.29 -3.29
C SER A 327 34.61 -22.47 -2.57
N LEU A 328 34.89 -21.19 -2.31
CA LEU A 328 33.89 -20.27 -1.82
C LEU A 328 32.82 -20.09 -2.91
N GLN A 329 31.56 -20.22 -2.51
CA GLN A 329 30.41 -19.95 -3.38
C GLN A 329 29.50 -18.96 -2.67
N ASN A 330 28.94 -18.03 -3.43
CA ASN A 330 27.93 -17.13 -2.92
C ASN A 330 26.64 -17.89 -2.64
N GLY A 331 25.95 -17.45 -1.60
CA GLY A 331 24.58 -17.82 -1.32
C GLY A 331 23.59 -16.98 -2.13
N VAL A 332 22.33 -17.41 -2.08
CA VAL A 332 21.25 -16.84 -2.89
C VAL A 332 21.05 -15.34 -2.66
N PHE A 333 21.14 -14.86 -1.41
CA PHE A 333 20.93 -13.46 -1.09
C PHE A 333 22.10 -12.58 -1.50
N LYS A 334 23.34 -13.08 -1.36
CA LYS A 334 24.53 -12.33 -1.79
C LYS A 334 24.57 -12.16 -3.30
N ASP A 335 24.29 -13.21 -4.07
CA ASP A 335 24.21 -13.10 -5.53
C ASP A 335 23.09 -12.16 -5.98
N PHE A 336 21.95 -12.21 -5.31
CA PHE A 336 20.85 -11.27 -5.54
C PHE A 336 21.28 -9.81 -5.28
N CYS A 337 21.96 -9.56 -4.15
CA CYS A 337 22.49 -8.23 -3.83
C CYS A 337 23.52 -7.75 -4.86
N LYS A 338 24.43 -8.62 -5.30
CA LYS A 338 25.42 -8.29 -6.33
C LYS A 338 24.77 -7.85 -7.64
N LYS A 339 23.68 -8.51 -8.06
CA LYS A 339 22.91 -8.12 -9.25
C LYS A 339 22.29 -6.73 -9.07
N ALA A 340 21.65 -6.48 -7.93
CA ALA A 340 20.98 -5.21 -7.65
C ALA A 340 21.94 -4.01 -7.50
N ALA A 341 23.18 -4.25 -7.05
CA ALA A 341 24.12 -3.21 -6.61
C ALA A 341 24.88 -2.47 -7.69
N GLN A 342 24.86 -2.92 -8.95
CA GLN A 342 25.76 -2.44 -10.01
C GLN A 342 25.82 -0.90 -10.08
N TRP A 343 24.66 -0.24 -10.06
CA TRP A 343 24.50 1.21 -10.05
C TRP A 343 25.15 1.90 -8.85
N GLU A 344 24.90 1.34 -7.66
CA GLU A 344 25.36 1.93 -6.41
C GLU A 344 26.88 1.77 -6.26
N ILE A 345 27.43 0.65 -6.74
CA ILE A 345 28.87 0.41 -6.83
C ILE A 345 29.51 1.42 -7.80
N ASP A 346 28.92 1.63 -8.98
CA ASP A 346 29.43 2.58 -9.96
C ASP A 346 29.47 4.00 -9.40
N ILE A 347 28.38 4.45 -8.75
CA ILE A 347 28.31 5.78 -8.12
C ILE A 347 29.33 5.88 -6.98
N TYR A 348 29.47 4.84 -6.15
CA TYR A 348 30.41 4.83 -5.05
C TYR A 348 31.86 4.95 -5.53
N HIS A 349 32.22 4.28 -6.63
CA HIS A 349 33.55 4.37 -7.25
C HIS A 349 33.85 5.70 -7.94
N LEU A 350 32.88 6.60 -8.11
CA LEU A 350 33.16 7.96 -8.55
C LEU A 350 33.97 8.74 -7.50
N ASN A 351 33.80 8.39 -6.21
CA ASN A 351 34.49 9.01 -5.08
C ASN A 351 34.43 10.56 -5.09
N ASP A 352 33.25 11.09 -5.41
CA ASP A 352 32.98 12.54 -5.49
C ASP A 352 31.91 12.92 -4.44
N SER A 353 32.18 13.99 -3.68
CA SER A 353 31.32 14.47 -2.59
C SER A 353 29.91 14.86 -3.05
N LYS A 354 29.74 15.19 -4.34
CA LYS A 354 28.42 15.46 -4.95
C LYS A 354 27.48 14.25 -4.91
N PHE A 355 28.02 13.04 -4.78
CA PHE A 355 27.27 11.78 -4.81
C PHE A 355 27.24 11.03 -3.47
N GLU A 356 27.75 11.62 -2.39
CA GLU A 356 27.75 10.98 -1.06
C GLU A 356 26.36 10.66 -0.51
N ASP A 357 25.37 11.51 -0.79
CA ASP A 357 23.99 11.32 -0.36
C ASP A 357 23.11 10.99 -1.57
N LEU A 358 22.92 9.69 -1.82
CA LEU A 358 22.09 9.17 -2.92
C LEU A 358 20.66 9.74 -2.93
N ASN A 359 20.12 10.19 -1.79
CA ASN A 359 18.79 10.81 -1.73
C ASN A 359 18.74 12.17 -2.44
N LYS A 360 19.89 12.79 -2.74
CA LYS A 360 20.03 14.10 -3.39
C LYS A 360 20.64 14.01 -4.79
N VAL A 361 20.96 12.82 -5.25
CA VAL A 361 21.55 12.60 -6.57
C VAL A 361 20.44 12.55 -7.61
N THR A 362 20.52 13.46 -8.59
CA THR A 362 19.60 13.52 -9.74
C THR A 362 20.28 12.99 -10.99
N ILE A 363 19.48 12.61 -11.99
CA ILE A 363 19.98 12.17 -13.30
C ILE A 363 20.84 13.26 -13.94
N GLN A 364 20.43 14.53 -13.83
CA GLN A 364 21.15 15.67 -14.39
C GLN A 364 22.59 15.74 -13.86
N LYS A 365 22.79 15.59 -12.54
CA LYS A 365 24.13 15.59 -11.93
C LYS A 365 25.02 14.47 -12.48
N LEU A 366 24.44 13.28 -12.71
CA LEU A 366 25.16 12.13 -13.27
C LEU A 366 25.49 12.34 -14.75
N ILE A 367 24.60 12.96 -15.52
CA ILE A 367 24.84 13.34 -16.91
C ILE A 367 26.00 14.34 -17.00
N ASP A 368 26.00 15.37 -16.17
CA ASP A 368 27.04 16.40 -16.20
C ASP A 368 28.41 15.81 -15.83
N TYR A 369 28.47 14.94 -14.82
CA TYR A 369 29.68 14.20 -14.50
C TYR A 369 30.14 13.29 -15.65
N ARG A 370 29.21 12.57 -16.28
CA ARG A 370 29.53 11.69 -17.43
C ARG A 370 30.04 12.46 -18.64
N LYS A 371 29.64 13.72 -18.86
CA LYS A 371 30.20 14.56 -19.93
C LYS A 371 31.68 14.84 -19.71
N GLU A 372 32.07 15.04 -18.45
CA GLU A 372 33.46 15.24 -18.04
C GLU A 372 34.26 13.92 -18.04
N HIS A 373 33.57 12.79 -17.79
CA HIS A 373 34.15 11.44 -17.65
C HIS A 373 33.38 10.39 -18.48
N PRO A 374 33.51 10.37 -19.82
CA PRO A 374 32.68 9.53 -20.70
C PRO A 374 32.89 8.02 -20.55
N GLU A 375 34.03 7.60 -19.96
CA GLU A 375 34.35 6.21 -19.66
C GLU A 375 33.62 5.66 -18.41
N LYS A 376 33.09 6.56 -17.56
CA LYS A 376 32.35 6.22 -16.33
C LYS A 376 30.85 6.11 -16.60
N LEU A 377 30.14 5.42 -15.70
CA LEU A 377 28.68 5.23 -15.76
C LEU A 377 28.24 4.65 -17.12
N THR A 378 28.92 3.58 -17.53
CA THR A 378 28.69 2.86 -18.78
C THR A 378 28.09 1.48 -18.50
N GLY A 379 27.52 0.87 -19.54
CA GLY A 379 26.86 -0.44 -19.43
C GLY A 379 25.35 -0.37 -19.62
N LYS A 380 24.76 -1.53 -19.90
CA LYS A 380 23.33 -1.67 -20.24
C LYS A 380 22.41 -1.15 -19.15
N HIS A 381 22.81 -1.29 -17.89
CA HIS A 381 22.04 -0.81 -16.77
C HIS A 381 21.84 0.71 -16.92
N TRP A 382 22.88 1.52 -17.13
CA TRP A 382 22.76 2.97 -17.30
C TRP A 382 22.00 3.49 -18.53
N GLU A 383 21.88 2.69 -19.60
CA GLU A 383 21.39 3.17 -20.90
C GLU A 383 19.99 3.77 -20.86
N TYR A 384 19.05 3.17 -20.14
CA TYR A 384 17.67 3.68 -20.08
C TYR A 384 17.56 4.95 -19.21
N ILE A 385 18.34 5.05 -18.12
CA ILE A 385 18.30 6.22 -17.23
C ILE A 385 18.69 7.48 -17.98
N PHE A 386 19.75 7.42 -18.79
CA PHE A 386 20.19 8.59 -19.54
C PHE A 386 19.27 8.95 -20.72
N LYS A 387 18.34 8.08 -21.10
CA LYS A 387 17.29 8.34 -22.10
C LYS A 387 16.02 8.99 -21.51
N LEU A 388 15.82 8.97 -20.19
CA LEU A 388 14.65 9.58 -19.53
C LEU A 388 14.52 11.07 -19.85
N GLU A 389 13.31 11.57 -20.13
CA GLU A 389 13.11 12.98 -20.49
C GLU A 389 13.37 13.92 -19.30
N ASP A 390 12.81 13.60 -18.13
CA ASP A 390 12.99 14.38 -16.90
C ASP A 390 14.34 14.04 -16.23
N LYS A 391 15.25 15.02 -16.24
CA LYS A 391 16.59 14.89 -15.67
C LYS A 391 16.67 15.27 -14.19
N GLU A 392 15.63 15.89 -13.63
CA GLU A 392 15.60 16.27 -12.21
C GLU A 392 15.16 15.12 -11.30
N LEU A 393 14.70 14.01 -11.89
CA LEU A 393 14.41 12.77 -11.14
C LEU A 393 15.61 12.31 -10.32
N ARG A 394 15.33 11.83 -9.11
CA ARG A 394 16.36 11.26 -8.22
C ARG A 394 16.73 9.86 -8.69
N ILE A 395 18.01 9.52 -8.58
CA ILE A 395 18.50 8.21 -9.00
C ILE A 395 17.80 7.05 -8.29
N LEU A 396 17.53 7.19 -6.98
CA LEU A 396 16.85 6.18 -6.18
C LEU A 396 15.40 5.89 -6.61
N ASP A 397 14.76 6.84 -7.30
CA ASP A 397 13.38 6.66 -7.77
C ASP A 397 13.33 5.89 -9.10
N VAL A 398 14.42 5.92 -9.87
CA VAL A 398 14.46 5.40 -11.25
C VAL A 398 15.24 4.10 -11.40
N ILE A 399 16.07 3.73 -10.42
CA ILE A 399 16.77 2.43 -10.42
C ILE A 399 15.77 1.28 -10.26
N PRO A 400 16.03 0.11 -10.88
CA PRO A 400 15.13 -1.02 -10.79
C PRO A 400 14.92 -1.49 -9.36
N PRO A 401 13.67 -1.70 -8.90
CA PRO A 401 13.42 -2.35 -7.63
C PRO A 401 13.77 -3.83 -7.72
N PHE A 402 14.31 -4.37 -6.65
CA PHE A 402 14.62 -5.78 -6.46
C PHE A 402 13.87 -6.29 -5.23
N PHE A 403 13.12 -7.38 -5.35
CA PHE A 403 12.31 -7.95 -4.28
C PHE A 403 12.88 -9.28 -3.84
N PHE A 404 13.08 -9.46 -2.55
CA PHE A 404 13.56 -10.71 -1.99
C PHE A 404 12.53 -11.19 -0.95
N ILE A 405 11.82 -12.26 -1.30
CA ILE A 405 10.74 -12.81 -0.50
C ILE A 405 11.26 -14.03 0.26
N ILE A 406 11.16 -14.00 1.59
CA ILE A 406 11.52 -15.11 2.47
C ILE A 406 10.23 -15.72 2.99
N ASP A 407 9.85 -16.85 2.41
CA ASP A 407 8.72 -17.63 2.87
C ASP A 407 9.08 -18.43 4.12
N GLU A 408 8.16 -18.49 5.09
CA GLU A 408 8.36 -19.19 6.35
C GLU A 408 9.63 -18.74 7.11
N ILE A 409 9.86 -17.42 7.19
CA ILE A 409 11.09 -16.81 7.73
C ILE A 409 11.45 -17.27 9.15
N ASN A 410 10.47 -17.76 9.90
CA ASN A 410 10.59 -18.20 11.28
C ASN A 410 10.99 -19.68 11.42
N ARG A 411 11.15 -20.42 10.31
CA ARG A 411 11.54 -21.84 10.30
C ARG A 411 13.05 -22.07 10.26
N ALA A 412 13.87 -21.02 10.31
CA ALA A 412 15.32 -21.11 10.41
C ALA A 412 15.85 -20.21 11.54
N GLU A 413 17.07 -20.49 11.99
CA GLU A 413 17.80 -19.70 13.00
C GLU A 413 18.20 -18.36 12.37
N LEU A 414 17.35 -17.34 12.51
CA LEU A 414 17.46 -16.11 11.76
C LEU A 414 18.74 -15.33 12.12
N SER A 415 19.17 -15.36 13.39
CA SER A 415 20.42 -14.72 13.82
C SER A 415 21.65 -15.29 13.13
N ARG A 416 21.67 -16.61 12.91
CA ARG A 416 22.74 -17.38 12.29
C ARG A 416 22.69 -17.25 10.79
N VAL A 417 21.50 -17.30 10.18
CA VAL A 417 21.33 -17.12 8.73
C VAL A 417 21.73 -15.70 8.31
N LEU A 418 21.31 -14.69 9.06
CA LEU A 418 21.62 -13.30 8.72
C LEU A 418 23.04 -12.90 9.15
N GLY A 419 23.55 -13.42 10.27
CA GLY A 419 24.90 -13.11 10.76
C GLY A 419 25.15 -11.59 10.82
N GLU A 420 26.16 -11.12 10.08
CA GLU A 420 26.56 -9.71 10.03
C GLU A 420 25.56 -8.81 9.27
N LEU A 421 24.66 -9.39 8.45
CA LEU A 421 23.62 -8.65 7.70
C LEU A 421 22.69 -7.85 8.59
N MET A 422 22.59 -8.26 9.85
CA MET A 422 21.83 -7.59 10.89
C MET A 422 22.13 -6.09 10.99
N TYR A 423 23.37 -5.69 10.72
CA TYR A 423 23.75 -4.28 10.61
C TYR A 423 23.25 -3.65 9.30
N CYS A 424 23.41 -4.34 8.17
CA CYS A 424 23.01 -3.85 6.85
C CYS A 424 21.49 -3.70 6.66
N LEU A 425 20.68 -4.44 7.40
CA LEU A 425 19.21 -4.26 7.40
C LEU A 425 18.81 -2.86 7.91
N GLU A 426 19.61 -2.30 8.81
CA GLU A 426 19.39 -0.99 9.42
C GLU A 426 20.13 0.11 8.64
N TYR A 427 21.36 -0.19 8.18
CA TYR A 427 22.22 0.74 7.45
C TYR A 427 22.54 0.18 6.06
N ARG A 428 21.80 0.64 5.05
CA ARG A 428 21.89 0.17 3.67
C ARG A 428 22.87 0.98 2.83
N GLY A 429 23.34 0.35 1.77
CA GLY A 429 24.12 0.97 0.72
C GLY A 429 25.63 0.87 0.87
N ALA A 430 26.35 1.22 -0.19
CA ALA A 430 27.81 1.00 -0.30
C ALA A 430 28.62 1.70 0.80
N LYS A 431 28.14 2.85 1.29
CA LYS A 431 28.74 3.58 2.41
C LYS A 431 28.75 2.79 3.73
N HIS A 432 27.80 1.89 3.90
CA HIS A 432 27.62 1.08 5.10
C HIS A 432 28.05 -0.38 4.86
N CYS A 433 28.98 -0.59 3.94
CA CYS A 433 29.49 -1.92 3.64
C CYS A 433 30.25 -2.55 4.82
N ILE A 434 30.20 -3.87 4.87
CA ILE A 434 30.76 -4.72 5.93
C ILE A 434 31.63 -5.82 5.32
N LYS A 435 32.48 -6.43 6.13
CA LYS A 435 33.14 -7.69 5.80
C LYS A 435 32.26 -8.86 6.25
N THR A 436 32.06 -9.81 5.36
CA THR A 436 31.36 -11.07 5.64
C THR A 436 32.30 -12.09 6.28
N GLN A 437 31.77 -13.19 6.82
CA GLN A 437 32.55 -14.23 7.51
C GLN A 437 33.71 -14.77 6.66
N TYR A 438 33.51 -14.94 5.35
CA TYR A 438 34.51 -15.46 4.42
C TYR A 438 35.12 -14.35 3.54
N SER A 439 35.12 -13.08 3.99
CA SER A 439 35.61 -11.93 3.21
C SER A 439 37.03 -12.11 2.65
N ASN A 440 37.91 -12.78 3.41
CA ASN A 440 39.31 -12.97 3.03
C ASN A 440 39.50 -14.04 1.93
N LEU A 441 38.49 -14.89 1.69
CA LEU A 441 38.50 -15.91 0.65
C LEU A 441 37.77 -15.46 -0.62
N ASN A 442 37.23 -14.24 -0.62
CA ASN A 442 36.54 -13.71 -1.78
C ASN A 442 37.53 -13.38 -2.90
N ASP A 443 37.10 -13.63 -4.13
CA ASP A 443 37.78 -13.22 -5.37
C ASP A 443 36.91 -12.24 -6.17
N ASP A 444 37.32 -11.88 -7.40
CA ASP A 444 36.53 -10.99 -8.25
C ASP A 444 35.16 -11.61 -8.65
N ASN A 445 35.00 -12.93 -8.57
CA ASN A 445 33.75 -13.62 -8.88
C ASN A 445 32.79 -13.67 -7.68
N THR A 446 33.29 -13.83 -6.46
CA THR A 446 32.46 -13.95 -5.26
C THR A 446 32.28 -12.60 -4.55
N GLY A 447 33.29 -11.73 -4.57
CA GLY A 447 33.28 -10.41 -3.96
C GLY A 447 32.24 -9.46 -4.57
N MET A 448 31.72 -8.52 -3.77
CA MET A 448 30.70 -7.56 -4.21
C MET A 448 31.28 -6.16 -4.45
N LEU A 449 31.94 -5.57 -3.44
CA LEU A 449 32.64 -4.29 -3.56
C LEU A 449 34.12 -4.47 -3.21
N LYS A 450 35.02 -4.08 -4.10
CA LYS A 450 36.48 -4.21 -3.90
C LYS A 450 37.09 -2.86 -3.50
N LEU A 451 37.64 -2.78 -2.30
CA LEU A 451 38.35 -1.58 -1.81
C LEU A 451 39.77 -1.96 -1.40
N GLY A 452 40.74 -1.50 -2.20
CA GLY A 452 42.12 -1.95 -2.09
C GLY A 452 42.24 -3.46 -2.35
N GLN A 453 42.79 -4.20 -1.38
CA GLN A 453 42.92 -5.66 -1.44
C GLN A 453 41.76 -6.42 -0.77
N ASN A 454 40.75 -5.72 -0.25
CA ASN A 454 39.66 -6.32 0.50
C ASN A 454 38.34 -6.30 -0.29
N TYR A 455 37.50 -7.31 -0.05
CA TYR A 455 36.12 -7.35 -0.52
C TYR A 455 35.13 -7.07 0.62
N PHE A 456 34.07 -6.35 0.27
CA PHE A 456 33.00 -5.94 1.16
C PHE A 456 31.64 -6.29 0.57
N PHE A 457 30.65 -6.35 1.45
CA PHE A 457 29.24 -6.60 1.15
C PHE A 457 28.37 -5.47 1.71
N PHE A 458 27.27 -5.16 1.05
CA PHE A 458 26.22 -4.29 1.57
C PHE A 458 24.86 -4.71 1.00
N ILE A 459 23.76 -4.27 1.63
CA ILE A 459 22.41 -4.40 1.05
C ILE A 459 22.13 -3.12 0.24
N PRO A 460 21.94 -3.20 -1.10
CA PRO A 460 21.62 -2.05 -1.94
C PRO A 460 20.33 -1.33 -1.57
N GLN A 461 20.26 -0.04 -1.90
CA GLN A 461 19.09 0.80 -1.59
C GLN A 461 17.81 0.37 -2.32
N ASN A 462 17.93 -0.31 -3.46
CA ASN A 462 16.82 -0.77 -4.29
C ASN A 462 16.31 -2.18 -3.95
N ILE A 463 16.77 -2.79 -2.85
CA ILE A 463 16.27 -4.10 -2.41
C ILE A 463 15.10 -3.94 -1.43
N TYR A 464 14.03 -4.71 -1.62
CA TYR A 464 12.88 -4.82 -0.74
C TYR A 464 12.83 -6.23 -0.17
N LEU A 465 12.90 -6.34 1.15
CA LEU A 465 12.89 -7.61 1.87
C LEU A 465 11.49 -7.83 2.44
N ILE A 466 10.86 -8.95 2.09
CA ILE A 466 9.52 -9.31 2.54
C ILE A 466 9.56 -10.74 3.11
N GLY A 467 9.42 -10.86 4.42
CA GLY A 467 9.23 -12.16 5.09
C GLY A 467 7.75 -12.51 5.19
N THR A 468 7.43 -13.80 5.09
CA THR A 468 6.12 -14.33 5.51
C THR A 468 6.30 -15.23 6.73
N MET A 469 5.34 -15.18 7.64
CA MET A 469 5.41 -15.93 8.89
C MET A 469 4.05 -16.52 9.26
N ASN A 470 3.99 -17.82 9.50
CA ASN A 470 2.83 -18.42 10.18
C ASN A 470 3.01 -18.30 11.68
N THR A 471 1.97 -17.85 12.38
CA THR A 471 2.03 -17.61 13.83
C THR A 471 1.89 -18.88 14.67
N ILE A 472 1.28 -19.93 14.12
CA ILE A 472 0.99 -21.17 14.87
C ILE A 472 2.09 -22.24 14.80
N ASP A 473 3.12 -22.04 13.97
CA ASP A 473 4.13 -23.07 13.76
C ASP A 473 4.90 -23.31 15.07
N ARG A 474 4.65 -24.47 15.69
CA ARG A 474 5.13 -24.82 17.05
C ARG A 474 6.64 -25.10 17.12
N SER A 475 7.32 -25.22 15.97
CA SER A 475 8.75 -25.57 15.84
C SER A 475 9.63 -24.39 15.47
N VAL A 476 9.21 -23.19 15.83
CA VAL A 476 9.77 -21.93 15.34
C VAL A 476 10.68 -21.27 16.36
N GLU A 477 11.74 -20.64 15.88
CA GLU A 477 12.55 -19.76 16.71
C GLU A 477 11.85 -18.43 17.01
N SER A 478 11.91 -18.04 18.29
CA SER A 478 11.37 -16.76 18.72
C SER A 478 12.24 -15.62 18.19
N PHE A 479 11.63 -14.69 17.44
CA PHE A 479 12.26 -13.42 17.11
C PHE A 479 12.60 -12.65 18.38
N ASP A 480 13.89 -12.48 18.68
CA ASP A 480 14.32 -11.59 19.75
C ASP A 480 13.92 -10.12 19.44
N PHE A 481 13.75 -9.31 20.49
CA PHE A 481 13.41 -7.89 20.39
C PHE A 481 14.39 -7.10 19.51
N ALA A 482 15.67 -7.45 19.52
CA ALA A 482 16.69 -6.82 18.69
C ALA A 482 16.46 -7.06 17.19
N LEU A 483 15.99 -8.26 16.81
CA LEU A 483 15.53 -8.59 15.46
C LEU A 483 14.21 -7.87 15.16
N ARG A 484 13.24 -7.99 16.07
CA ARG A 484 11.87 -7.50 15.88
C ARG A 484 11.81 -6.02 15.49
N ARG A 485 12.63 -5.16 16.10
CA ARG A 485 12.67 -3.70 15.81
C ARG A 485 13.17 -3.32 14.40
N ARG A 486 13.86 -4.24 13.72
CA ARG A 486 14.42 -4.05 12.37
C ARG A 486 13.43 -4.35 11.26
N PHE A 487 12.33 -5.02 11.58
CA PHE A 487 11.24 -5.31 10.65
C PHE A 487 10.02 -4.43 10.93
N HIS A 488 9.27 -4.11 9.88
CA HIS A 488 7.88 -3.68 9.99
C HIS A 488 7.00 -4.92 10.01
N TRP A 489 6.10 -5.02 10.99
CA TRP A 489 5.23 -6.17 11.17
C TRP A 489 3.84 -5.84 10.64
N GLU A 490 3.39 -6.59 9.65
CA GLU A 490 2.10 -6.44 8.99
C GLU A 490 1.27 -7.70 9.24
N GLU A 491 0.17 -7.55 9.97
CA GLU A 491 -0.72 -8.68 10.26
C GLU A 491 -1.67 -8.90 9.08
N VAL A 492 -1.77 -10.16 8.63
CA VAL A 492 -2.63 -10.57 7.52
C VAL A 492 -3.69 -11.53 8.06
N LEU A 493 -4.89 -10.98 8.24
CA LEU A 493 -6.05 -11.69 8.80
C LEU A 493 -6.87 -12.41 7.72
N PRO A 494 -7.65 -13.42 8.11
CA PRO A 494 -8.64 -14.03 7.21
C PRO A 494 -9.72 -13.01 6.78
N SER A 495 -10.24 -13.14 5.56
CA SER A 495 -11.21 -12.19 4.99
C SER A 495 -12.44 -12.93 4.50
N ALA A 496 -13.58 -12.75 5.19
CA ALA A 496 -14.86 -13.31 4.79
C ALA A 496 -15.39 -12.67 3.50
N GLU A 497 -15.08 -11.40 3.26
CA GLU A 497 -15.44 -10.69 2.03
C GLU A 497 -14.78 -11.33 0.81
N LEU A 498 -13.50 -11.67 0.90
CA LEU A 498 -12.78 -12.32 -0.19
C LEU A 498 -13.36 -13.71 -0.51
N VAL A 499 -13.71 -14.46 0.53
CA VAL A 499 -14.42 -15.76 0.41
C VAL A 499 -15.76 -15.56 -0.30
N LYS A 500 -16.55 -14.58 0.14
CA LYS A 500 -17.86 -14.27 -0.47
C LYS A 500 -17.71 -13.95 -1.95
N TYR A 501 -16.76 -13.09 -2.31
CA TYR A 501 -16.50 -12.69 -3.69
C TYR A 501 -16.18 -13.90 -4.59
N HIS A 502 -15.18 -14.71 -4.22
CA HIS A 502 -14.75 -15.86 -5.04
C HIS A 502 -15.81 -16.95 -5.14
N LEU A 503 -16.55 -17.21 -4.06
CA LEU A 503 -17.64 -18.18 -4.09
C LEU A 503 -18.79 -17.71 -4.98
N MET A 504 -19.13 -16.41 -4.96
CA MET A 504 -20.20 -15.86 -5.79
C MET A 504 -19.84 -15.80 -7.27
N GLU A 505 -18.55 -15.68 -7.60
CA GLU A 505 -18.05 -15.78 -8.97
C GLU A 505 -18.33 -17.16 -9.58
N LYS A 506 -18.07 -18.24 -8.83
CA LYS A 506 -18.37 -19.61 -9.26
C LYS A 506 -19.86 -19.93 -9.19
N ASN A 507 -20.51 -19.67 -8.06
CA ASN A 507 -21.93 -19.89 -7.89
C ASN A 507 -22.51 -18.93 -6.84
N LYS A 508 -23.43 -18.06 -7.27
CA LYS A 508 -24.09 -17.06 -6.42
C LYS A 508 -24.69 -17.61 -5.12
N LYS A 509 -25.13 -18.87 -5.10
CA LYS A 509 -25.72 -19.50 -3.90
C LYS A 509 -24.66 -19.84 -2.85
N TRP A 510 -23.40 -20.00 -3.23
CA TRP A 510 -22.30 -20.34 -2.33
C TRP A 510 -21.84 -19.16 -1.47
N GLY A 511 -22.22 -17.92 -1.79
CA GLY A 511 -21.86 -16.74 -1.00
C GLY A 511 -22.27 -16.83 0.48
N THR A 512 -23.30 -17.62 0.81
CA THR A 512 -23.74 -17.88 2.19
C THR A 512 -22.69 -18.60 3.05
N LEU A 513 -21.74 -19.32 2.45
CA LEU A 513 -20.66 -19.97 3.21
C LEU A 513 -19.68 -18.96 3.82
N ALA A 514 -19.64 -17.72 3.34
CA ALA A 514 -18.79 -16.69 3.93
C ALA A 514 -19.21 -16.36 5.37
N GLU A 515 -20.52 -16.33 5.65
CA GLU A 515 -21.06 -16.15 7.01
C GLU A 515 -20.69 -17.34 7.91
N ASN A 516 -20.71 -18.56 7.36
CA ASN A 516 -20.27 -19.75 8.09
C ASN A 516 -18.77 -19.73 8.40
N PHE A 517 -17.95 -19.29 7.45
CA PHE A 517 -16.51 -19.10 7.61
C PHE A 517 -16.20 -18.06 8.71
N GLU A 518 -16.88 -16.92 8.69
CA GLU A 518 -16.74 -15.88 9.71
C GLU A 518 -17.17 -16.39 11.09
N ALA A 519 -18.31 -17.08 11.19
CA ALA A 519 -18.78 -17.67 12.44
C ALA A 519 -17.78 -18.69 13.02
N LEU A 520 -17.17 -19.53 12.17
CA LEU A 520 -16.13 -20.47 12.59
C LEU A 520 -14.90 -19.74 13.14
N ASN A 521 -14.42 -18.70 12.45
CA ASN A 521 -13.25 -17.94 12.89
C ASN A 521 -13.48 -17.14 14.17
N ASN A 522 -14.70 -16.62 14.38
CA ASN A 522 -15.10 -15.98 15.63
C ASN A 522 -15.11 -16.98 16.78
N GLU A 523 -15.61 -18.20 16.55
CA GLU A 523 -15.58 -19.26 17.55
C GLU A 523 -14.14 -19.66 17.90
N ILE A 524 -13.28 -19.91 16.90
CA ILE A 524 -11.87 -20.27 17.11
C ILE A 524 -11.14 -19.22 17.95
N GLN A 525 -11.34 -17.94 17.66
CA GLN A 525 -10.70 -16.85 18.38
C GLN A 525 -11.08 -16.82 19.87
N GLN A 526 -12.32 -17.21 20.20
CA GLN A 526 -12.83 -17.24 21.57
C GLN A 526 -12.41 -18.51 22.33
N GLN A 527 -11.93 -19.54 21.65
CA GLN A 527 -11.48 -20.77 22.30
C GLN A 527 -10.17 -20.55 23.07
N PRO A 528 -10.12 -20.79 24.40
CA PRO A 528 -8.92 -20.56 25.22
C PRO A 528 -7.68 -21.34 24.77
N LEU A 529 -7.86 -22.47 24.10
CA LEU A 529 -6.79 -23.35 23.62
C LEU A 529 -6.28 -23.01 22.21
N LEU A 530 -6.98 -22.13 21.49
CA LEU A 530 -6.66 -21.75 20.11
C LEU A 530 -6.29 -20.26 20.08
N GLY A 531 -7.27 -19.36 20.18
CA GLY A 531 -7.05 -17.93 20.05
C GLY A 531 -6.94 -17.46 18.57
N PRO A 532 -6.53 -16.19 18.34
CA PRO A 532 -6.59 -15.56 17.01
C PRO A 532 -5.63 -16.18 15.98
N ASP A 533 -4.48 -16.67 16.41
CA ASP A 533 -3.47 -17.23 15.50
C ASP A 533 -3.95 -18.49 14.76
N TYR A 534 -4.92 -19.21 15.34
CA TYR A 534 -5.44 -20.47 14.81
C TYR A 534 -6.63 -20.30 13.87
N GLN A 535 -7.02 -19.06 13.55
CA GLN A 535 -8.09 -18.82 12.61
C GLN A 535 -7.80 -19.48 11.25
N ILE A 536 -8.86 -19.86 10.55
CA ILE A 536 -8.79 -20.47 9.23
C ILE A 536 -8.64 -19.37 8.18
N GLY A 537 -7.58 -19.46 7.38
CA GLY A 537 -7.37 -18.57 6.24
C GLY A 537 -8.38 -18.77 5.11
N HIS A 538 -8.59 -17.72 4.32
CA HIS A 538 -9.53 -17.74 3.20
C HIS A 538 -9.09 -18.63 2.02
N SER A 539 -7.81 -19.03 1.94
CA SER A 539 -7.28 -19.87 0.85
C SER A 539 -7.99 -21.22 0.71
N TYR A 540 -8.51 -21.76 1.82
CA TYR A 540 -9.29 -23.01 1.84
C TYR A 540 -10.61 -22.90 1.03
N PHE A 541 -11.01 -21.69 0.63
CA PHE A 541 -12.26 -21.41 -0.07
C PHE A 541 -12.08 -20.83 -1.49
N LEU A 542 -10.86 -20.53 -1.95
CA LEU A 542 -10.65 -19.84 -3.24
C LEU A 542 -10.64 -20.80 -4.44
N ASN A 543 -9.83 -21.86 -4.40
CA ASN A 543 -9.64 -22.80 -5.52
C ASN A 543 -10.37 -24.12 -5.30
N LEU A 544 -11.69 -24.01 -5.10
CA LEU A 544 -12.56 -25.16 -4.90
C LEU A 544 -12.78 -25.92 -6.22
N ASN A 545 -12.25 -27.13 -6.32
CA ASN A 545 -12.41 -28.04 -7.47
C ASN A 545 -13.65 -28.94 -7.31
N TYR A 546 -14.77 -28.35 -6.90
CA TYR A 546 -16.05 -29.04 -6.78
C TYR A 546 -17.00 -28.65 -7.91
N SER A 547 -17.96 -29.52 -8.24
CA SER A 547 -18.96 -29.23 -9.25
C SER A 547 -19.80 -28.01 -8.85
N GLU A 548 -19.96 -27.06 -9.77
CA GLU A 548 -20.80 -25.86 -9.58
C GLU A 548 -22.29 -26.20 -9.36
N THR A 549 -22.70 -27.43 -9.68
CA THR A 549 -24.07 -27.91 -9.46
C THR A 549 -24.39 -28.18 -7.98
N LEU A 550 -23.37 -28.29 -7.12
CA LEU A 550 -23.56 -28.55 -5.70
C LEU A 550 -24.33 -27.44 -5.00
N THR A 551 -25.19 -27.83 -4.07
CA THR A 551 -25.82 -26.89 -3.15
C THR A 551 -24.78 -26.36 -2.16
N ALA A 552 -25.04 -25.17 -1.62
CA ALA A 552 -24.22 -24.58 -0.55
C ALA A 552 -24.04 -25.53 0.65
N LYS A 553 -25.08 -26.31 0.99
CA LYS A 553 -25.04 -27.28 2.09
C LYS A 553 -24.09 -28.45 1.81
N GLU A 554 -24.12 -28.99 0.59
CA GLU A 554 -23.23 -30.09 0.17
C GLU A 554 -21.78 -29.61 0.12
N LEU A 555 -21.54 -28.46 -0.52
CA LEU A 555 -20.20 -27.87 -0.58
C LEU A 555 -19.63 -27.64 0.81
N ARG A 556 -20.42 -27.09 1.74
CA ARG A 556 -20.02 -26.87 3.13
C ARG A 556 -19.62 -28.17 3.83
N LYS A 557 -20.36 -29.25 3.59
CA LYS A 557 -20.03 -30.58 4.15
C LYS A 557 -18.71 -31.10 3.59
N PHE A 558 -18.46 -30.97 2.28
CA PHE A 558 -17.20 -31.39 1.66
C PHE A 558 -16.01 -30.58 2.18
N ILE A 559 -16.09 -29.24 2.17
CA ILE A 559 -15.03 -28.38 2.72
C ILE A 559 -14.69 -28.74 4.17
N TRP A 560 -15.72 -29.01 4.98
CA TRP A 560 -15.52 -29.44 6.36
C TRP A 560 -14.79 -30.78 6.45
N GLN A 561 -15.23 -31.79 5.70
CA GLN A 561 -14.68 -33.14 5.77
C GLN A 561 -13.26 -33.23 5.19
N ASP A 562 -13.02 -32.55 4.08
CA ASP A 562 -11.80 -32.73 3.28
C ASP A 562 -10.65 -31.84 3.79
N SER A 563 -10.96 -30.65 4.32
CA SER A 563 -9.94 -29.66 4.67
C SER A 563 -10.01 -29.20 6.14
N LEU A 564 -11.17 -28.71 6.60
CA LEU A 564 -11.24 -28.00 7.89
C LEU A 564 -11.16 -28.93 9.10
N LYS A 565 -11.91 -30.04 9.08
CA LYS A 565 -11.97 -30.97 10.20
C LYS A 565 -10.59 -31.59 10.49
N PRO A 566 -9.86 -32.16 9.51
CA PRO A 566 -8.52 -32.71 9.78
C PRO A 566 -7.54 -31.69 10.36
N LEU A 567 -7.58 -30.45 9.86
CA LEU A 567 -6.73 -29.36 10.36
C LEU A 567 -7.04 -29.01 11.82
N LEU A 568 -8.32 -28.82 12.14
CA LEU A 568 -8.77 -28.48 13.50
C LEU A 568 -8.49 -29.61 14.49
N GLN A 569 -8.57 -30.88 14.06
CA GLN A 569 -8.16 -32.02 14.88
C GLN A 569 -6.68 -31.95 15.25
N GLU A 570 -5.80 -31.59 14.30
CA GLU A 570 -4.38 -31.44 14.61
C GLU A 570 -4.12 -30.25 15.54
N TYR A 571 -4.82 -29.12 15.37
CA TYR A 571 -4.71 -27.98 16.28
C TYR A 571 -5.08 -28.35 17.72
N LEU A 572 -6.15 -29.13 17.89
CA LEU A 572 -6.67 -29.59 19.17
C LEU A 572 -5.98 -30.85 19.70
N ARG A 573 -5.03 -31.43 18.97
CA ARG A 573 -4.35 -32.66 19.35
C ARG A 573 -3.64 -32.50 20.69
N GLY A 574 -3.93 -33.42 21.62
CA GLY A 574 -3.36 -33.40 22.97
C GLY A 574 -4.05 -32.44 23.95
N SER A 575 -5.14 -31.77 23.56
CA SER A 575 -5.92 -30.87 24.44
C SER A 575 -6.78 -31.60 25.49
N GLY A 576 -7.09 -32.88 25.29
CA GLY A 576 -7.96 -33.66 26.18
C GLY A 576 -9.47 -33.43 25.99
N ASP A 577 -9.89 -32.39 25.26
CA ASP A 577 -11.30 -32.06 24.98
C ASP A 577 -11.58 -31.86 23.47
N GLU A 578 -10.75 -32.50 22.63
CA GLU A 578 -10.81 -32.39 21.16
C GLU A 578 -12.23 -32.65 20.62
N GLY A 579 -12.91 -33.67 21.14
CA GLY A 579 -14.24 -34.08 20.65
C GLY A 579 -15.32 -33.03 20.90
N ALA A 580 -15.34 -32.38 22.07
CA ALA A 580 -16.36 -31.38 22.38
C ALA A 580 -16.11 -30.07 21.62
N ILE A 581 -14.85 -29.62 21.60
CA ILE A 581 -14.47 -28.39 20.90
C ILE A 581 -14.67 -28.54 19.40
N LEU A 582 -14.24 -29.65 18.79
CA LEU A 582 -14.45 -29.90 17.36
C LEU A 582 -15.93 -29.93 16.98
N LYS A 583 -16.79 -30.48 17.85
CA LYS A 583 -18.25 -30.49 17.65
C LYS A 583 -18.84 -29.08 17.75
N LEU A 584 -18.36 -28.25 18.67
CA LEU A 584 -18.75 -26.85 18.78
C LEU A 584 -18.33 -26.07 17.53
N LEU A 585 -17.08 -26.19 17.10
CA LEU A 585 -16.56 -25.57 15.88
C LEU A 585 -17.37 -26.00 14.64
N GLY A 586 -17.67 -27.29 14.52
CA GLY A 586 -18.51 -27.81 13.44
C GLY A 586 -19.92 -27.20 13.45
N LYS A 587 -20.52 -27.04 14.64
CA LYS A 587 -21.83 -26.40 14.79
C LYS A 587 -21.78 -24.92 14.39
N SER A 588 -20.76 -24.18 14.79
CA SER A 588 -20.58 -22.76 14.42
C SER A 588 -20.34 -22.59 12.91
N PHE A 589 -19.63 -23.53 12.27
CA PHE A 589 -19.53 -23.61 10.81
C PHE A 589 -20.83 -24.04 10.11
N GLY A 590 -21.86 -24.48 10.83
CA GLY A 590 -23.14 -24.89 10.26
C GLY A 590 -23.21 -26.36 9.81
N ILE A 591 -22.34 -27.22 10.35
CA ILE A 591 -22.46 -28.68 10.22
C ILE A 591 -23.51 -29.18 11.20
N THR A 592 -24.61 -29.69 10.67
CA THR A 592 -25.63 -30.40 11.45
C THR A 592 -25.35 -31.90 11.41
N ASN A 593 -25.48 -32.54 12.57
CA ASN A 593 -25.38 -34.00 12.72
C ASN A 593 -26.39 -34.74 11.84
#